data_AF-A0AAD7DW12-F1
#
_entry.id   AF-A0AAD7DW12-F1
#
_cell.length_a   1.000
_cell.length_b   1.000
_cell.length_c   1.000
_cell.angle_alpha   90.00
_cell.angle_beta   90.00
_cell.angle_gamma   90.00
#
_symmetry.space_group_name_H-M   'P 1'
#
loop_
_entity.id
_entity.type
_entity.pdbx_description
1 polymer ?
#
loop_
_entity_poly.entity_id
_entity_poly.type
_entity_poly.pdbx_seq_one_letter_code
_entity_poly.pdbx_strand_id
1 'polypeptide(L)' 'VDGRAGRGKTYVLYAIIGALRKMNEIVLVSASSAFDAKNYPGGRIAHYLYGI' A
#
# COMPACT_ATOMS: atom_id res chain seq x y z
N VAL A 1 -6.45 -0.41 -8.19
CA VAL A 1 -6.65 0.80 -9.03
C VAL A 1 -5.64 0.72 -10.14
N ASP A 2 -6.07 0.40 -11.34
CA ASP A 2 -5.16 0.25 -12.48
C ASP A 2 -5.04 1.55 -13.28
N GLY A 3 -4.04 1.61 -14.15
CA GLY A 3 -3.84 2.71 -15.10
C GLY A 3 -2.38 2.83 -15.54
N ARG A 4 -2.06 3.82 -16.38
CA ARG A 4 -0.67 4.09 -16.78
C ARG A 4 0.18 4.60 -15.60
N ALA A 5 1.50 4.46 -15.71
CA ALA A 5 2.44 5.05 -14.76
C ALA A 5 2.22 6.57 -14.61
N GLY A 6 2.55 7.13 -13.43
CA GLY A 6 2.44 8.58 -13.19
C GLY A 6 1.02 9.14 -12.97
N ARG A 7 -0.01 8.28 -12.84
CA ARG A 7 -1.41 8.72 -12.63
C ARG A 7 -1.82 8.94 -11.17
N GLY A 8 -0.85 9.03 -10.25
CA GLY A 8 -1.13 9.29 -8.84
C GLY A 8 -1.75 8.10 -8.06
N LYS A 9 -1.64 6.87 -8.56
CA LYS A 9 -2.17 5.67 -7.85
C LYS A 9 -1.62 5.53 -6.43
N THR A 10 -0.31 5.74 -6.27
CA THR A 10 0.35 5.75 -4.95
C THR A 10 -0.22 6.85 -4.07
N TYR A 11 -0.48 8.04 -4.63
CA TYR A 11 -1.06 9.16 -3.90
C TYR A 11 -2.46 8.81 -3.36
N VAL A 12 -3.33 8.23 -4.19
CA VAL A 12 -4.68 7.80 -3.80
C VAL A 12 -4.64 6.73 -2.70
N LEU A 13 -3.68 5.81 -2.76
CA LEU A 13 -3.52 4.77 -1.74
C LEU A 13 -3.31 5.37 -0.33
N TYR A 14 -2.58 6.47 -0.16
CA TYR A 14 -2.44 7.11 1.16
C TYR A 14 -3.78 7.58 1.73
N ALA A 15 -4.63 8.17 0.90
CA ALA A 15 -5.95 8.64 1.33
C ALA A 15 -6.84 7.46 1.78
N ILE A 16 -6.81 6.36 1.05
CA ILE A 16 -7.55 5.13 1.39
C ILE A 16 -7.05 4.55 2.72
N ILE A 17 -5.72 4.42 2.89
CA ILE A 17 -5.11 3.93 4.14
C ILE A 17 -5.52 4.82 5.32
N GLY A 18 -5.47 6.13 5.14
CA GLY A 18 -5.87 7.10 6.17
C GLY A 18 -7.35 6.97 6.54
N ALA A 19 -8.23 6.80 5.55
CA ALA A 19 -9.66 6.62 5.79
C ALA A 19 -9.95 5.33 6.56
N LEU A 20 -9.36 4.19 6.16
CA LEU A 20 -9.53 2.91 6.84
C LEU A 20 -9.00 2.95 8.28
N ARG A 21 -7.83 3.55 8.51
CA ARG A 21 -7.28 3.71 9.88
C ARG A 21 -8.19 4.56 10.76
N LYS A 22 -8.83 5.61 10.22
CA LYS A 22 -9.81 6.43 10.96
C LYS A 22 -11.05 5.63 11.36
N MET A 23 -11.36 4.56 10.65
CA MET A 23 -12.43 3.62 10.97
C MET A 23 -11.99 2.53 11.97
N ASN A 24 -10.80 2.65 12.56
CA ASN A 24 -10.18 1.63 13.42
C ASN A 24 -9.90 0.27 12.74
N GLU A 25 -9.78 0.27 11.40
CA GLU A 25 -9.42 -0.95 10.68
C GLU A 25 -7.91 -1.20 10.67
N ILE A 26 -7.53 -2.48 10.74
CA ILE A 26 -6.14 -2.91 10.58
C ILE A 26 -5.81 -2.97 9.08
N VAL A 27 -4.96 -2.06 8.63
CA VAL A 27 -4.58 -1.97 7.21
C VAL A 27 -3.25 -2.66 6.96
N LEU A 28 -3.30 -3.76 6.20
CA LEU A 28 -2.14 -4.49 5.72
C LEU A 28 -1.79 -4.05 4.30
N VAL A 29 -0.70 -3.29 4.15
CA VAL A 29 -0.26 -2.78 2.84
C VAL A 29 0.93 -3.60 2.36
N SER A 30 0.81 -4.18 1.16
CA SER A 30 1.90 -4.94 0.55
C SER A 30 2.22 -4.49 -0.87
N ALA A 31 3.46 -4.74 -1.28
CA ALA A 31 3.91 -4.56 -2.66
C ALA A 31 4.74 -5.77 -3.12
N SER A 32 4.88 -5.92 -4.43
CA SER A 32 5.67 -7.02 -5.02
C SER A 32 7.17 -6.85 -4.84
N SER A 33 7.66 -5.61 -4.74
CA SER A 33 9.08 -5.32 -4.55
C SER A 33 9.34 -4.54 -3.26
N ALA A 34 10.56 -4.69 -2.72
CA ALA A 34 11.02 -3.91 -1.56
C ALA A 34 11.02 -2.41 -1.84
N PHE A 35 11.31 -2.01 -3.08
CA PHE A 35 11.36 -0.61 -3.47
C PHE A 35 9.97 0.01 -3.47
N ASP A 36 8.97 -0.71 -4.00
CA ASP A 36 7.58 -0.23 -4.01
C ASP A 36 6.97 -0.21 -2.62
N ALA A 37 7.29 -1.20 -1.77
CA ALA A 37 6.79 -1.28 -0.40
C ALA A 37 7.18 -0.05 0.42
N LYS A 38 8.39 0.50 0.20
CA LYS A 38 8.87 1.73 0.85
C LYS A 38 8.03 2.96 0.52
N ASN A 39 7.32 2.96 -0.60
CA ASN A 39 6.43 4.06 -0.96
C ASN A 39 5.16 4.07 -0.10
N TYR A 40 4.85 3.02 0.66
CA TYR A 40 3.63 2.98 1.48
C TYR A 40 3.94 3.09 2.98
N PRO A 41 3.10 3.78 3.77
CA PRO A 41 3.36 3.98 5.19
C PRO A 41 3.11 2.68 5.97
N GLY A 42 4.20 2.04 6.38
CA GLY A 42 4.17 0.70 6.98
C GLY A 42 4.06 -0.43 5.95
N GLY A 43 4.35 -0.15 4.68
CA GLY A 43 4.33 -1.14 3.60
C GLY A 43 5.37 -2.24 3.81
N ARG A 44 4.97 -3.48 3.53
CA ARG A 44 5.84 -4.66 3.57
C ARG A 44 5.83 -5.36 2.21
N ILE A 45 6.82 -6.19 1.94
CA ILE A 45 6.83 -7.00 0.73
C ILE A 45 5.80 -8.12 0.89
N ALA A 46 5.07 -8.48 -0.17
CA ALA A 46 4.06 -9.54 -0.14
C ALA A 46 4.65 -10.86 0.40
N HIS A 47 5.85 -11.24 -0.05
CA HIS A 47 6.56 -12.42 0.43
C HIS A 47 6.77 -12.43 1.95
N TYR A 48 7.13 -11.27 2.53
CA TYR A 48 7.34 -11.15 3.97
C TYR A 48 6.01 -11.09 4.75
N LEU A 49 5.01 -10.42 4.19
CA LEU A 49 3.73 -10.19 4.87
C LEU A 49 2.85 -11.44 4.88
N TYR A 50 2.88 -12.21 3.80
CA TYR A 50 1.99 -13.36 3.59
C TYR A 50 2.73 -14.70 3.49
N GLY A 51 4.06 -14.72 3.45
CA GLY A 51 4.85 -15.95 3.35
C GLY A 51 4.73 -16.68 2.00
N ILE A 52 4.23 -16.00 0.97
CA ILE A 52 4.15 -16.48 -0.42
C ILE A 52 5.40 -16.13 -1.21
#